data_AF-A0A1I6H7I4-F1
#
_entry.id   AF-A0A1I6H7I4-F1
#
_cell.length_a   1.000
_cell.length_b   1.000
_cell.length_c   1.000
_cell.angle_alpha   90.00
_cell.angle_beta   90.00
_cell.angle_gamma   90.00
#
_symmetry.space_group_name_H-M   'P 1'
#
loop_
_entity.id
_entity.type
_entity.pdbx_description
1 polymer ?
#
loop_
_entity_poly.entity_id
_entity_poly.type
_entity_poly.pdbx_seq_one_letter_code
_entity_poly.pdbx_strand_id
1 'polypeptide(L)'
;MKIYFSDFFEVSPKDIEAYGAFDPSLINDLPLFIDPFLLFNSEKPEYQELHGNIIKYVAFLRDRSEEEGINEGLIKAWFLFPEVKQTWFGYSKIGNSGSGLGPKFAKSLNENLHTVFTNFGTEEITNGSHLEKLCLIRDGVGRDHISDFTTNLIKKFLLEYTQAFARDHIDARFLSTHIVEKVEFNYATRSWMARTFTLPTFQNDYVLLTPKDILTKDENWINKSDMIGDFRGVLESIPNDQLRAQLNDYLARMLPEDPNKKEFDAAVVKTIIKFPEYIDYFIKLKEENGDQAVKLSELKVSETEHLFIQKVKELVSTLEHDTPFYEKASNSLDAAYERVIFLKQMIENNDGYRFFYVKGDPIKREQDLQLLFKLTWFASDFDVNAEVNNGRGPVDFKVSNGSRDKSLVEFKLASNKKLKQNLKHQVEVYEAANGTHQSIKVILYFSDSELNKLIGIMKELELKEDKGLVLIDARPNKVSASNVTDMFENV
;
A
#
# COMPACT_ATOMS: atom_id res chain seq x y z
N MET A 1 -6.22 -22.55 -12.46
CA MET A 1 -6.54 -21.11 -12.67
C MET A 1 -5.29 -20.23 -12.86
N LYS A 2 -5.37 -19.04 -13.51
CA LYS A 2 -4.26 -18.07 -13.71
C LYS A 2 -4.47 -16.80 -12.88
N ILE A 3 -3.54 -16.41 -12.01
CA ILE A 3 -3.67 -15.24 -11.10
C ILE A 3 -2.50 -14.25 -11.28
N TYR A 4 -1.29 -14.77 -11.40
CA TYR A 4 -0.07 -13.96 -11.39
C TYR A 4 0.53 -13.89 -12.79
N PHE A 5 1.46 -12.94 -12.96
CA PHE A 5 2.23 -12.76 -14.18
C PHE A 5 2.77 -14.09 -14.72
N SER A 6 3.36 -14.91 -13.84
CA SER A 6 3.87 -16.25 -14.20
C SER A 6 2.82 -17.15 -14.86
N ASP A 7 1.59 -17.15 -14.34
CA ASP A 7 0.52 -18.00 -14.85
C ASP A 7 -0.03 -17.48 -16.20
N PHE A 8 -0.14 -16.15 -16.35
CA PHE A 8 -0.64 -15.51 -17.56
C PHE A 8 0.30 -15.69 -18.75
N PHE A 9 1.60 -15.52 -18.52
CA PHE A 9 2.63 -15.57 -19.55
C PHE A 9 3.34 -16.92 -19.66
N GLU A 10 2.92 -17.89 -18.85
CA GLU A 10 3.41 -19.28 -18.87
C GLU A 10 4.93 -19.37 -18.64
N VAL A 11 5.42 -18.54 -17.72
CA VAL A 11 6.82 -18.54 -17.29
C VAL A 11 6.97 -19.20 -15.93
N SER A 12 8.13 -19.81 -15.70
CA SER A 12 8.45 -20.42 -14.41
C SER A 12 8.60 -19.34 -13.34
N PRO A 13 7.91 -19.46 -12.17
CA PRO A 13 8.15 -18.55 -11.04
C PRO A 13 9.61 -18.53 -10.58
N LYS A 14 10.36 -19.62 -10.80
CA LYS A 14 11.80 -19.69 -10.47
C LYS A 14 12.64 -18.78 -11.38
N ASP A 15 12.22 -18.56 -12.62
CA ASP A 15 12.95 -17.70 -13.54
C ASP A 15 12.73 -16.23 -13.15
N ILE A 16 11.51 -15.86 -12.75
CA ILE A 16 11.19 -14.54 -12.18
C ILE A 16 12.02 -14.29 -10.91
N GLU A 17 12.05 -15.28 -10.00
CA GLU A 17 12.84 -15.22 -8.77
C GLU A 17 14.34 -15.02 -9.06
N ALA A 18 14.90 -15.82 -9.98
CA ALA A 18 16.30 -15.74 -10.35
C ALA A 18 16.66 -14.40 -11.03
N TYR A 19 15.69 -13.79 -11.72
CA TYR A 19 15.83 -12.45 -12.29
C TYR A 19 15.74 -11.33 -11.24
N GLY A 20 15.29 -11.65 -10.02
CA GLY A 20 15.11 -10.71 -8.92
C GLY A 20 13.82 -9.89 -9.01
N ALA A 21 12.87 -10.29 -9.85
CA ALA A 21 11.61 -9.60 -10.04
C ALA A 21 10.54 -10.11 -9.07
N PHE A 22 9.57 -9.24 -8.74
CA PHE A 22 8.33 -9.66 -8.09
C PHE A 22 7.38 -10.28 -9.13
N ASP A 23 6.60 -11.31 -8.76
CA ASP A 23 5.55 -11.91 -9.61
C ASP A 23 4.18 -11.26 -9.31
N PRO A 24 3.78 -10.17 -9.98
CA PRO A 24 2.58 -9.42 -9.61
C PRO A 24 1.29 -10.20 -9.89
N SER A 25 0.27 -9.90 -9.10
CA SER A 25 -1.11 -10.33 -9.37
C SER A 25 -1.68 -9.51 -10.53
N LEU A 26 -2.19 -10.16 -11.59
CA LEU A 26 -2.82 -9.46 -12.73
C LEU A 26 -4.35 -9.37 -12.61
N ILE A 27 -4.84 -9.50 -11.39
CA ILE A 27 -6.27 -9.52 -11.06
C ILE A 27 -6.63 -8.43 -10.03
N ASN A 28 -5.64 -7.96 -9.28
CA ASN A 28 -5.71 -6.82 -8.36
C ASN A 28 -4.31 -6.34 -8.02
N ASP A 29 -4.21 -5.08 -7.60
CA ASP A 29 -2.98 -4.57 -7.04
C ASP A 29 -2.57 -5.30 -5.76
N LEU A 30 -1.27 -5.40 -5.53
CA LEU A 30 -0.70 -5.80 -4.26
C LEU A 30 -0.16 -4.56 -3.53
N PRO A 31 -0.26 -4.49 -2.19
CA PRO A 31 0.03 -3.29 -1.39
C PRO A 31 1.53 -3.05 -1.21
N LEU A 32 2.26 -3.07 -2.31
CA LEU A 32 3.70 -2.81 -2.43
C LEU A 32 3.92 -1.43 -3.05
N PHE A 33 5.08 -0.85 -2.76
CA PHE A 33 5.44 0.50 -3.19
C PHE A 33 6.92 0.54 -3.53
N ILE A 34 7.31 1.35 -4.51
CA ILE A 34 8.72 1.62 -4.78
C ILE A 34 9.21 2.70 -3.81
N ASP A 35 10.27 2.40 -3.06
CA ASP A 35 10.88 3.32 -2.09
C ASP A 35 12.19 3.91 -2.68
N PRO A 36 12.24 5.21 -3.01
CA PRO A 36 13.44 5.80 -3.61
C PRO A 36 14.66 5.75 -2.67
N PHE A 37 14.47 5.65 -1.35
CA PHE A 37 15.56 5.43 -0.41
C PHE A 37 16.30 4.11 -0.67
N LEU A 38 15.61 3.06 -1.16
CA LEU A 38 16.25 1.80 -1.49
C LEU A 38 17.14 1.93 -2.74
N LEU A 39 16.83 2.85 -3.65
CA LEU A 39 17.72 3.20 -4.75
C LEU A 39 18.97 3.94 -4.23
N PHE A 40 18.77 4.90 -3.34
CA PHE A 40 19.84 5.68 -2.69
C PHE A 40 20.78 4.82 -1.84
N ASN A 41 20.27 3.82 -1.12
CA ASN A 41 21.07 3.00 -0.22
C ASN A 41 21.67 1.76 -0.91
N SER A 42 21.39 1.53 -2.18
CA SER A 42 21.84 0.33 -2.90
C SER A 42 23.32 0.41 -3.29
N GLU A 43 24.04 -0.70 -3.19
CA GLU A 43 25.41 -0.78 -3.72
C GLU A 43 25.46 -0.86 -5.26
N LYS A 44 24.31 -1.05 -5.94
CA LYS A 44 24.23 -1.17 -7.39
C LYS A 44 24.44 0.19 -8.06
N PRO A 45 25.46 0.35 -8.94
CA PRO A 45 25.69 1.63 -9.64
C PRO A 45 24.49 2.10 -10.46
N GLU A 46 23.75 1.16 -11.07
CA GLU A 46 22.52 1.45 -11.80
C GLU A 46 21.46 2.11 -10.91
N TYR A 47 21.27 1.64 -9.68
CA TYR A 47 20.27 2.20 -8.77
C TYR A 47 20.68 3.58 -8.25
N GLN A 48 21.97 3.77 -7.99
CA GLN A 48 22.52 5.08 -7.66
C GLN A 48 22.32 6.08 -8.80
N GLU A 49 22.48 5.65 -10.05
CA GLU A 49 22.20 6.48 -11.22
C GLU A 49 20.69 6.81 -11.32
N LEU A 50 19.81 5.85 -11.08
CA LEU A 50 18.36 6.09 -11.04
C LEU A 50 17.99 7.12 -9.98
N HIS A 51 18.53 6.98 -8.76
CA HIS A 51 18.36 7.95 -7.70
C HIS A 51 18.88 9.33 -8.10
N GLY A 52 20.10 9.42 -8.63
CA GLY A 52 20.67 10.67 -9.13
C GLY A 52 19.81 11.34 -10.22
N ASN A 53 19.22 10.56 -11.12
CA ASN A 53 18.31 11.06 -12.15
C ASN A 53 16.99 11.59 -11.57
N ILE A 54 16.46 10.95 -10.51
CA ILE A 54 15.31 11.47 -9.75
C ILE A 54 15.64 12.86 -9.19
N ILE A 55 16.77 12.97 -8.47
CA ILE A 55 17.19 14.23 -7.85
C ILE A 55 17.41 15.31 -8.91
N LYS A 56 18.07 14.98 -10.02
CA LYS A 56 18.29 15.90 -11.14
C LYS A 56 16.97 16.44 -11.71
N TYR A 57 15.95 15.60 -11.85
CA TYR A 57 14.65 16.04 -12.35
C TYR A 57 13.92 16.92 -11.34
N VAL A 58 13.93 16.58 -10.05
CA VAL A 58 13.32 17.40 -9.00
C VAL A 58 14.02 18.75 -8.85
N ALA A 59 15.36 18.79 -8.94
CA ALA A 59 16.12 20.04 -8.99
C ALA A 59 15.73 20.89 -10.21
N PHE A 60 15.54 20.27 -11.39
CA PHE A 60 14.98 20.97 -12.54
C PHE A 60 13.60 21.57 -12.25
N LEU A 61 12.70 20.84 -11.58
CA LEU A 61 11.39 21.38 -11.19
C LEU A 61 11.54 22.57 -10.24
N ARG A 62 12.40 22.48 -9.23
CA ARG A 62 12.69 23.57 -8.29
C ARG A 62 13.16 24.82 -9.03
N ASP A 63 14.17 24.68 -9.88
CA ASP A 63 14.76 25.80 -10.63
C ASP A 63 13.73 26.46 -11.57
N ARG A 64 12.79 25.68 -12.10
CA ARG A 64 11.68 26.25 -12.88
C ARG A 64 10.69 26.96 -11.95
N SER A 65 10.37 26.40 -10.79
CA SER A 65 9.43 27.00 -9.83
C SER A 65 9.86 28.37 -9.29
N GLU A 66 11.14 28.70 -9.35
CA GLU A 66 11.66 30.05 -9.03
C GLU A 66 11.31 31.11 -10.08
N GLU A 67 10.99 30.70 -11.32
CA GLU A 67 10.61 31.62 -12.40
C GLU A 67 9.18 32.14 -12.15
N GLU A 68 9.01 33.46 -12.01
CA GLU A 68 7.69 34.07 -11.81
C GLU A 68 6.73 33.70 -12.95
N GLY A 69 5.57 33.14 -12.59
CA GLY A 69 4.46 32.95 -13.52
C GLY A 69 4.62 31.82 -14.53
N ILE A 70 5.10 30.64 -14.11
CA ILE A 70 5.05 29.43 -14.93
C ILE A 70 3.66 29.26 -15.57
N ASN A 71 3.66 29.10 -16.89
CA ASN A 71 2.47 28.82 -17.66
C ASN A 71 1.81 27.49 -17.24
N GLU A 72 0.48 27.45 -17.12
CA GLU A 72 -0.25 26.23 -16.72
C GLU A 72 0.03 25.02 -17.61
N GLY A 73 0.29 25.22 -18.91
CA GLY A 73 0.69 24.16 -19.83
C GLY A 73 2.02 23.52 -19.45
N LEU A 74 2.97 24.31 -18.93
CA LEU A 74 4.25 23.80 -18.43
C LEU A 74 4.10 23.09 -17.08
N ILE A 75 3.19 23.54 -16.21
CA ILE A 75 2.81 22.79 -15.00
C ILE A 75 2.29 21.40 -15.40
N LYS A 76 1.41 21.33 -16.41
CA LYS A 76 0.89 20.06 -16.92
C LYS A 76 1.97 19.19 -17.56
N ALA A 77 2.94 19.80 -18.23
CA ALA A 77 4.02 19.08 -18.90
C ALA A 77 5.03 18.48 -17.90
N TRP A 78 5.40 19.23 -16.85
CA TRP A 78 6.53 18.88 -15.99
C TRP A 78 6.14 18.35 -14.61
N PHE A 79 5.01 18.77 -14.04
CA PHE A 79 4.62 18.48 -12.65
C PHE A 79 3.49 17.45 -12.51
N LEU A 80 2.91 16.98 -13.63
CA LEU A 80 1.90 15.91 -13.62
C LEU A 80 2.55 14.55 -13.88
N PHE A 81 2.41 13.66 -12.90
CA PHE A 81 2.86 12.28 -12.95
C PHE A 81 1.64 11.37 -12.82
N PRO A 82 1.13 10.82 -13.93
CA PRO A 82 0.05 9.84 -13.85
C PRO A 82 0.56 8.59 -13.16
N GLU A 83 -0.30 7.88 -12.44
CA GLU A 83 0.03 6.56 -11.90
C GLU A 83 0.47 5.61 -13.04
N VAL A 84 1.48 4.79 -12.75
CA VAL A 84 1.97 3.75 -13.67
C VAL A 84 1.34 2.43 -13.29
N LYS A 85 0.05 2.28 -13.59
CA LYS A 85 -0.76 1.10 -13.25
C LYS A 85 -0.21 -0.24 -13.72
N GLN A 86 0.67 -0.24 -14.73
CA GLN A 86 1.24 -1.46 -15.30
C GLN A 86 2.16 -2.22 -14.34
N THR A 87 2.52 -1.65 -13.18
CA THR A 87 3.22 -2.35 -12.09
C THR A 87 2.32 -3.28 -11.27
N TRP A 88 0.99 -3.07 -11.28
CA TRP A 88 0.02 -3.80 -10.46
C TRP A 88 0.30 -3.70 -8.94
N PHE A 89 0.75 -2.53 -8.53
CA PHE A 89 1.05 -2.19 -7.15
C PHE A 89 0.17 -1.04 -6.66
N GLY A 90 -0.21 -1.08 -5.39
CA GLY A 90 -1.07 -0.09 -4.77
C GLY A 90 -2.19 -0.74 -3.97
N TYR A 91 -3.24 0.05 -3.73
CA TYR A 91 -4.42 -0.39 -2.98
C TYR A 91 -5.67 -0.50 -3.85
N SER A 92 -5.54 -0.47 -5.19
CA SER A 92 -6.74 -0.50 -6.04
C SER A 92 -7.51 -1.80 -5.82
N LYS A 93 -8.75 -1.63 -5.36
CA LYS A 93 -9.66 -2.74 -5.11
C LYS A 93 -10.33 -3.24 -6.39
N ILE A 94 -10.22 -2.57 -7.53
CA ILE A 94 -10.74 -3.02 -8.84
C ILE A 94 -9.73 -2.68 -9.93
N GLY A 95 -9.26 -3.70 -10.66
CA GLY A 95 -8.17 -3.53 -11.62
C GLY A 95 -6.88 -3.07 -10.94
N ASN A 96 -6.17 -2.18 -11.62
CA ASN A 96 -4.89 -1.59 -11.22
C ASN A 96 -4.91 -0.06 -11.32
N SER A 97 -6.09 0.58 -11.34
CA SER A 97 -6.19 2.02 -11.53
C SER A 97 -6.43 2.75 -10.20
N GLY A 98 -5.68 3.81 -10.00
CA GLY A 98 -5.68 4.77 -8.90
C GLY A 98 -5.60 6.21 -9.42
N SER A 99 -5.25 7.15 -8.52
CA SER A 99 -5.44 8.59 -8.78
C SER A 99 -4.20 9.36 -9.23
N GLY A 100 -3.00 8.77 -9.09
CA GLY A 100 -1.73 9.40 -9.45
C GLY A 100 -1.48 10.78 -8.83
N LEU A 101 -0.44 11.47 -9.31
CA LEU A 101 -0.14 12.85 -8.91
C LEU A 101 -0.92 13.84 -9.79
N GLY A 102 -2.16 14.12 -9.37
CA GLY A 102 -3.07 15.02 -10.08
C GLY A 102 -2.75 16.52 -10.00
N PRO A 103 -3.56 17.38 -10.64
CA PRO A 103 -3.29 18.83 -10.77
C PRO A 103 -3.13 19.58 -9.45
N LYS A 104 -3.83 19.17 -8.38
CA LYS A 104 -3.69 19.78 -7.04
C LYS A 104 -2.32 19.49 -6.42
N PHE A 105 -1.80 18.28 -6.63
CA PHE A 105 -0.46 17.94 -6.19
C PHE A 105 0.55 18.78 -6.98
N ALA A 106 0.47 18.75 -8.31
CA ALA A 106 1.37 19.46 -9.23
C ALA A 106 1.49 20.96 -8.92
N LYS A 107 0.34 21.65 -8.79
CA LYS A 107 0.32 23.09 -8.51
C LYS A 107 1.02 23.43 -7.19
N SER A 108 0.74 22.65 -6.16
CA SER A 108 1.31 22.91 -4.85
C SER A 108 2.74 22.38 -4.70
N LEU A 109 3.17 21.38 -5.49
CA LEU A 109 4.58 21.06 -5.62
C LEU A 109 5.34 22.28 -6.18
N ASN A 110 4.83 22.89 -7.25
CA ASN A 110 5.41 24.10 -7.83
C ASN A 110 5.45 25.28 -6.84
N GLU A 111 4.39 25.48 -6.04
CA GLU A 111 4.34 26.55 -5.03
C GLU A 111 5.31 26.32 -3.85
N ASN A 112 5.61 25.06 -3.50
CA ASN A 112 6.43 24.75 -2.32
C ASN A 112 7.92 24.49 -2.63
N LEU A 113 8.28 24.10 -3.86
CA LEU A 113 9.67 23.79 -4.20
C LEU A 113 10.59 25.00 -4.02
N HIS A 114 10.16 26.20 -4.41
CA HIS A 114 10.98 27.42 -4.28
C HIS A 114 10.99 28.03 -2.87
N THR A 115 10.15 27.53 -1.94
CA THR A 115 10.07 28.07 -0.56
C THR A 115 10.71 27.15 0.45
N VAL A 116 10.40 25.85 0.40
CA VAL A 116 10.83 24.88 1.42
C VAL A 116 11.98 24.00 0.94
N PHE A 117 12.19 23.90 -0.38
CA PHE A 117 13.21 23.05 -1.01
C PHE A 117 14.29 23.87 -1.70
N THR A 118 14.55 25.09 -1.24
CA THR A 118 15.54 26.00 -1.86
C THR A 118 16.92 25.34 -1.98
N ASN A 119 17.36 24.59 -0.97
CA ASN A 119 18.62 23.85 -0.98
C ASN A 119 18.54 22.41 -1.50
N PHE A 120 17.43 21.99 -2.14
CA PHE A 120 17.29 20.62 -2.63
C PHE A 120 18.30 20.30 -3.74
N GLY A 121 19.11 19.26 -3.59
CA GLY A 121 20.24 18.99 -4.49
C GLY A 121 21.56 19.62 -4.04
N THR A 122 21.54 20.44 -2.98
CA THR A 122 22.71 21.13 -2.42
C THR A 122 22.67 21.10 -0.89
N GLU A 123 22.11 20.06 -0.29
CA GLU A 123 22.06 19.88 1.15
C GLU A 123 23.48 19.69 1.74
N GLU A 124 23.72 20.26 2.92
CA GLU A 124 25.03 20.17 3.60
C GLU A 124 25.05 19.17 4.76
N ILE A 125 23.89 18.85 5.34
CA ILE A 125 23.76 17.99 6.51
C ILE A 125 23.68 16.52 6.12
N THR A 126 22.93 16.21 5.06
CA THR A 126 22.69 14.86 4.54
C THR A 126 23.75 14.47 3.51
N ASN A 127 23.95 13.16 3.31
CA ASN A 127 24.86 12.64 2.29
C ASN A 127 24.27 12.77 0.87
N GLY A 128 22.94 12.77 0.75
CA GLY A 128 22.23 13.01 -0.50
C GLY A 128 20.92 13.78 -0.32
N SER A 129 20.29 14.09 -1.44
CA SER A 129 18.94 14.68 -1.48
C SER A 129 17.90 13.58 -1.56
N HIS A 130 16.74 13.76 -0.92
CA HIS A 130 15.72 12.71 -0.79
C HIS A 130 14.36 13.21 -1.23
N LEU A 131 13.73 12.53 -2.20
CA LEU A 131 12.40 12.88 -2.72
C LEU A 131 11.34 12.86 -1.60
N GLU A 132 11.50 11.96 -0.63
CA GLU A 132 10.66 11.72 0.53
C GLU A 132 10.52 12.95 1.42
N LYS A 133 11.48 13.89 1.36
CA LYS A 133 11.38 15.17 2.07
C LYS A 133 10.09 15.92 1.68
N LEU A 134 9.55 15.70 0.48
CA LEU A 134 8.21 16.18 0.07
C LEU A 134 7.07 15.69 0.99
N CYS A 135 7.12 14.42 1.42
CA CYS A 135 6.14 13.82 2.35
C CYS A 135 6.25 14.34 3.77
N LEU A 136 7.46 14.71 4.22
CA LEU A 136 7.67 15.15 5.60
C LEU A 136 7.01 16.50 5.87
N ILE A 137 6.99 17.35 4.84
CA ILE A 137 6.62 18.77 4.96
C ILE A 137 5.14 18.98 4.67
N ARG A 138 4.57 18.25 3.71
CA ARG A 138 3.23 18.52 3.20
C ARG A 138 2.21 17.45 3.59
N ASP A 139 1.14 17.88 4.25
CA ASP A 139 -0.02 17.03 4.52
C ASP A 139 -0.70 16.60 3.21
N GLY A 140 -1.05 15.32 3.13
CA GLY A 140 -1.72 14.73 1.95
C GLY A 140 -0.76 14.16 0.89
N VAL A 141 0.56 14.25 1.09
CA VAL A 141 1.54 13.50 0.28
C VAL A 141 2.01 12.31 1.11
N GLY A 142 1.60 11.12 0.72
CA GLY A 142 1.99 9.85 1.36
C GLY A 142 2.85 8.96 0.46
N ARG A 143 3.19 7.76 0.95
CA ARG A 143 4.01 6.77 0.21
C ARG A 143 3.55 6.51 -1.23
N ASP A 144 2.23 6.46 -1.44
CA ASP A 144 1.62 6.16 -2.74
C ASP A 144 2.06 7.18 -3.79
N HIS A 145 2.02 8.46 -3.40
CA HIS A 145 2.48 9.57 -4.20
C HIS A 145 3.99 9.51 -4.48
N ILE A 146 4.80 9.10 -3.51
CA ILE A 146 6.26 8.96 -3.69
C ILE A 146 6.58 7.79 -4.60
N SER A 147 5.90 6.66 -4.42
CA SER A 147 6.02 5.48 -5.27
C SER A 147 5.64 5.81 -6.70
N ASP A 148 4.50 6.48 -6.93
CA ASP A 148 4.07 6.93 -8.25
C ASP A 148 5.08 7.88 -8.89
N PHE A 149 5.58 8.86 -8.13
CA PHE A 149 6.58 9.80 -8.63
C PHE A 149 7.86 9.05 -9.02
N THR A 150 8.36 8.20 -8.13
CA THR A 150 9.57 7.40 -8.35
C THR A 150 9.40 6.51 -9.57
N THR A 151 8.27 5.80 -9.68
CA THR A 151 7.93 4.92 -10.79
C THR A 151 7.92 5.67 -12.13
N ASN A 152 7.38 6.90 -12.18
CA ASN A 152 7.44 7.71 -13.39
C ASN A 152 8.86 8.11 -13.79
N LEU A 153 9.71 8.43 -12.80
CA LEU A 153 11.08 8.89 -13.06
C LEU A 153 12.04 7.73 -13.40
N ILE A 154 11.79 6.52 -12.91
CA ILE A 154 12.54 5.32 -13.26
C ILE A 154 11.86 4.47 -14.34
N LYS A 155 10.80 4.99 -14.97
CA LYS A 155 9.94 4.24 -15.91
C LYS A 155 10.73 3.60 -17.05
N LYS A 156 11.74 4.29 -17.57
CA LYS A 156 12.65 3.76 -18.60
C LYS A 156 13.33 2.47 -18.15
N PHE A 157 13.89 2.46 -16.94
CA PHE A 157 14.53 1.29 -16.37
C PHE A 157 13.54 0.13 -16.22
N LEU A 158 12.35 0.35 -15.68
CA LEU A 158 11.34 -0.72 -15.53
C LEU A 158 10.90 -1.31 -16.89
N LEU A 159 10.79 -0.47 -17.93
CA LEU A 159 10.48 -0.91 -19.29
C LEU A 159 11.60 -1.75 -19.89
N GLU A 160 12.85 -1.31 -19.73
CA GLU A 160 14.04 -2.02 -20.22
C GLU A 160 14.25 -3.35 -19.46
N TYR A 161 14.12 -3.33 -18.14
CA TYR A 161 14.15 -4.51 -17.25
C TYR A 161 13.09 -5.54 -17.66
N THR A 162 11.84 -5.10 -17.82
CA THR A 162 10.75 -5.99 -18.25
C THR A 162 10.99 -6.54 -19.66
N GLN A 163 11.41 -5.69 -20.61
CA GLN A 163 11.64 -6.11 -21.99
C GLN A 163 12.78 -7.14 -22.09
N ALA A 164 13.85 -6.98 -21.29
CA ALA A 164 14.94 -7.93 -21.24
C ALA A 164 14.43 -9.31 -20.81
N PHE A 165 13.73 -9.38 -19.66
CA PHE A 165 13.12 -10.62 -19.21
C PHE A 165 12.15 -11.23 -20.23
N ALA A 166 11.28 -10.39 -20.80
CA ALA A 166 10.25 -10.84 -21.73
C ALA A 166 10.82 -11.49 -22.99
N ARG A 167 11.91 -10.94 -23.54
CA ARG A 167 12.56 -11.49 -24.74
C ARG A 167 13.21 -12.85 -24.50
N ASP A 168 13.70 -13.07 -23.29
CA ASP A 168 14.45 -14.27 -22.95
C ASP A 168 13.53 -15.41 -22.46
N HIS A 169 12.41 -15.06 -21.82
CA HIS A 169 11.59 -16.03 -21.08
C HIS A 169 10.14 -16.17 -21.58
N ILE A 170 9.59 -15.20 -22.32
CA ILE A 170 8.16 -15.20 -22.68
C ILE A 170 7.98 -15.53 -24.17
N ASP A 171 7.02 -16.42 -24.46
CA ASP A 171 6.65 -16.75 -25.84
C ASP A 171 6.16 -15.50 -26.60
N ALA A 172 6.64 -15.31 -27.83
CA ALA A 172 6.32 -14.17 -28.66
C ALA A 172 4.81 -13.93 -28.86
N ARG A 173 3.96 -14.95 -28.72
CA ARG A 173 2.49 -14.83 -28.79
C ARG A 173 1.89 -13.94 -27.69
N PHE A 174 2.59 -13.78 -26.57
CA PHE A 174 2.18 -12.93 -25.47
C PHE A 174 2.82 -11.54 -25.53
N LEU A 175 3.71 -11.29 -26.49
CA LEU A 175 4.43 -10.03 -26.61
C LEU A 175 3.79 -9.13 -27.66
N SER A 176 3.79 -7.83 -27.40
CA SER A 176 3.41 -6.84 -28.39
C SER A 176 4.28 -5.60 -28.30
N THR A 177 4.33 -4.86 -29.41
CA THR A 177 5.05 -3.60 -29.46
C THR A 177 4.16 -2.47 -28.95
N HIS A 178 4.62 -1.78 -27.92
CA HIS A 178 3.93 -0.67 -27.28
C HIS A 178 4.72 0.63 -27.45
N ILE A 179 4.04 1.71 -27.82
CA ILE A 179 4.58 3.07 -27.75
C ILE A 179 4.24 3.60 -26.37
N VAL A 180 5.28 3.87 -25.57
CA VAL A 180 5.14 4.33 -24.20
C VAL A 180 5.53 5.79 -24.12
N GLU A 181 4.58 6.61 -23.67
CA GLU A 181 4.77 8.05 -23.47
C GLU A 181 5.54 8.34 -22.17
N LYS A 182 6.17 9.52 -22.14
CA LYS A 182 6.93 10.05 -20.98
C LYS A 182 7.94 9.06 -20.40
N VAL A 183 8.83 8.53 -21.24
CA VAL A 183 9.84 7.55 -20.83
C VAL A 183 11.14 8.23 -20.40
N GLU A 184 11.55 9.27 -21.11
CA GLU A 184 12.83 9.94 -20.88
C GLU A 184 12.66 11.46 -21.02
N PHE A 185 13.22 12.22 -20.08
CA PHE A 185 13.15 13.68 -20.14
C PHE A 185 14.38 14.25 -20.86
N ASN A 186 14.15 14.97 -21.95
CA ASN A 186 15.20 15.68 -22.66
C ASN A 186 15.38 17.07 -22.05
N TYR A 187 16.48 17.29 -21.33
CA TYR A 187 16.78 18.56 -20.67
C TYR A 187 17.11 19.71 -21.64
N ALA A 188 17.59 19.40 -22.86
CA ALA A 188 17.90 20.42 -23.87
C ALA A 188 16.60 21.01 -24.47
N THR A 189 15.64 20.14 -24.79
CA THR A 189 14.33 20.56 -25.33
C THR A 189 13.26 20.77 -24.25
N ARG A 190 13.57 20.41 -22.99
CA ARG A 190 12.68 20.45 -21.81
C ARG A 190 11.36 19.70 -22.03
N SER A 191 11.44 18.55 -22.68
CA SER A 191 10.28 17.76 -23.09
C SER A 191 10.45 16.28 -22.79
N TRP A 192 9.36 15.64 -22.40
CA TRP A 192 9.27 14.20 -22.29
C TRP A 192 9.25 13.53 -23.66
N MET A 193 9.95 12.40 -23.79
CA MET A 193 10.07 11.64 -25.03
C MET A 193 9.41 10.27 -24.90
N ALA A 194 8.67 9.88 -25.93
CA ALA A 194 8.16 8.51 -26.08
C ALA A 194 9.25 7.55 -26.56
N ARG A 195 9.09 6.28 -26.24
CA ARG A 195 9.94 5.17 -26.69
C ARG A 195 9.09 3.95 -27.01
N THR A 196 9.66 3.02 -27.75
CA THR A 196 8.96 1.80 -28.19
C THR A 196 9.59 0.59 -27.53
N PHE A 197 8.76 -0.27 -26.96
CA PHE A 197 9.19 -1.48 -26.27
C PHE A 197 8.38 -2.69 -26.74
N THR A 198 8.97 -3.87 -26.63
CA THR A 198 8.31 -5.17 -26.84
C THR A 198 8.07 -5.74 -25.45
N LEU A 199 6.81 -5.77 -25.03
CA LEU A 199 6.42 -6.06 -23.65
C LEU A 199 5.35 -7.14 -23.60
N PRO A 200 5.23 -7.85 -22.47
CA PRO A 200 4.13 -8.77 -22.24
C PRO A 200 2.80 -8.01 -22.19
N THR A 201 1.81 -8.48 -22.95
CA THR A 201 0.52 -7.81 -23.12
C THR A 201 -0.59 -8.58 -22.43
N PHE A 202 -1.35 -7.90 -21.59
CA PHE A 202 -2.53 -8.43 -20.91
C PHE A 202 -3.69 -7.44 -21.04
N GLN A 203 -4.86 -7.93 -21.46
CA GLN A 203 -6.09 -7.11 -21.64
C GLN A 203 -5.88 -5.80 -22.42
N ASN A 204 -5.10 -5.85 -23.51
CA ASN A 204 -4.73 -4.72 -24.38
C ASN A 204 -3.81 -3.66 -23.75
N ASP A 205 -3.22 -3.93 -22.59
CA ASP A 205 -2.19 -3.08 -21.97
C ASP A 205 -0.91 -3.89 -21.73
N TYR A 206 0.22 -3.22 -21.51
CA TYR A 206 1.45 -3.91 -21.14
C TYR A 206 1.52 -4.14 -19.62
N VAL A 207 2.37 -5.09 -19.21
CA VAL A 207 2.66 -5.35 -17.80
C VAL A 207 4.14 -5.08 -17.54
N LEU A 208 4.47 -4.52 -16.37
CA LEU A 208 5.84 -4.27 -15.93
C LEU A 208 6.24 -5.23 -14.81
N LEU A 209 7.45 -5.76 -14.90
CA LEU A 209 8.15 -6.39 -13.79
C LEU A 209 8.94 -5.35 -13.02
N THR A 210 9.01 -5.53 -11.71
CA THR A 210 9.73 -4.62 -10.80
C THR A 210 10.70 -5.43 -9.93
N PRO A 211 11.97 -5.00 -9.79
CA PRO A 211 12.91 -5.62 -8.88
C PRO A 211 12.40 -5.65 -7.43
N LYS A 212 12.59 -6.76 -6.72
CA LYS A 212 12.09 -6.90 -5.34
C LYS A 212 12.83 -6.01 -4.34
N ASP A 213 14.11 -5.73 -4.61
CA ASP A 213 15.00 -4.98 -3.74
C ASP A 213 14.76 -3.46 -3.73
N ILE A 214 13.84 -2.96 -4.55
CA ILE A 214 13.37 -1.57 -4.52
C ILE A 214 11.95 -1.43 -3.97
N LEU A 215 11.33 -2.55 -3.58
CA LEU A 215 9.96 -2.58 -3.07
C LEU A 215 9.93 -2.53 -1.54
N THR A 216 8.88 -1.93 -1.02
CA THR A 216 8.53 -1.94 0.40
C THR A 216 7.03 -2.12 0.60
N LYS A 217 6.62 -2.25 1.86
CA LYS A 217 5.24 -2.30 2.31
C LYS A 217 5.05 -1.32 3.48
N ASP A 218 3.83 -0.83 3.62
CA ASP A 218 3.35 0.01 4.74
C ASP A 218 3.79 1.47 4.69
N GLU A 219 5.04 1.82 4.97
CA GLU A 219 5.53 3.21 4.96
C GLU A 219 6.95 3.20 4.40
N ASN A 220 7.31 4.28 3.70
CA ASN A 220 8.69 4.46 3.22
C ASN A 220 9.66 4.58 4.40
N TRP A 221 10.93 4.29 4.18
CA TRP A 221 11.95 4.41 5.22
C TRP A 221 12.01 5.82 5.83
N ILE A 222 11.96 6.83 4.98
CA ILE A 222 11.81 8.24 5.36
C ILE A 222 10.32 8.59 5.33
N ASN A 223 9.70 8.69 6.50
CA ASN A 223 8.27 9.00 6.63
C ASN A 223 7.97 9.92 7.83
N LYS A 224 6.82 10.58 7.76
CA LYS A 224 6.40 11.59 8.75
C LYS A 224 6.07 11.00 10.12
N SER A 225 5.52 9.79 10.16
CA SER A 225 5.14 9.10 11.41
C SER A 225 6.37 8.84 12.27
N ASP A 226 7.45 8.35 11.67
CA ASP A 226 8.73 8.13 12.35
C ASP A 226 9.38 9.45 12.76
N MET A 227 9.36 10.46 11.88
CA MET A 227 9.94 11.78 12.18
C MET A 227 9.33 12.43 13.44
N ILE A 228 8.04 12.24 13.65
CA ILE A 228 7.32 12.74 14.84
C ILE A 228 7.50 11.78 16.02
N GLY A 229 7.39 10.47 15.78
CA GLY A 229 7.46 9.44 16.81
C GLY A 229 8.83 9.34 17.48
N ASP A 230 9.90 9.58 16.73
CA ASP A 230 11.29 9.55 17.21
C ASP A 230 11.87 10.96 17.42
N PHE A 231 11.02 11.93 17.78
CA PHE A 231 11.47 13.32 17.92
C PHE A 231 12.66 13.49 18.87
N ARG A 232 12.63 12.77 20.00
CA ARG A 232 13.70 12.82 20.99
C ARG A 232 14.99 12.14 20.52
N GLY A 233 14.90 11.01 19.82
CA GLY A 233 16.09 10.32 19.31
C GLY A 233 16.82 11.16 18.26
N VAL A 234 16.08 11.80 17.35
CA VAL A 234 16.66 12.74 16.39
C VAL A 234 17.25 13.95 17.11
N LEU A 235 16.55 14.53 18.09
CA LEU A 235 17.11 15.64 18.87
C LEU A 235 18.45 15.30 19.51
N GLU A 236 18.59 14.09 20.06
CA GLU A 236 19.83 13.64 20.69
C GLU A 236 20.99 13.50 19.70
N SER A 237 20.70 13.17 18.43
CA SER A 237 21.70 13.02 17.37
C SER A 237 22.25 14.36 16.83
N ILE A 238 21.55 15.48 17.06
CA ILE A 238 21.99 16.81 16.60
C ILE A 238 23.27 17.25 17.34
N PRO A 239 24.41 17.48 16.65
CA PRO A 239 25.65 17.87 17.31
C PRO A 239 25.61 19.30 17.89
N ASN A 240 24.84 20.19 17.27
CA ASN A 240 24.72 21.59 17.67
C ASN A 240 23.88 21.72 18.96
N ASP A 241 24.54 22.00 20.08
CA ASP A 241 23.92 22.13 21.40
C ASP A 241 22.93 23.32 21.49
N GLN A 242 23.25 24.45 20.86
CA GLN A 242 22.39 25.62 20.78
C GLN A 242 21.09 25.29 20.05
N LEU A 243 21.16 24.61 18.90
CA LEU A 243 19.98 24.19 18.15
C LEU A 243 19.12 23.22 18.97
N ARG A 244 19.73 22.23 19.63
CA ARG A 244 19.01 21.32 20.53
C ARG A 244 18.31 22.05 21.67
N ALA A 245 18.98 23.03 22.28
CA ALA A 245 18.39 23.83 23.35
C ALA A 245 17.21 24.67 22.84
N GLN A 246 17.31 25.27 21.66
CA GLN A 246 16.24 26.05 21.04
C GLN A 246 15.01 25.20 20.68
N LEU A 247 15.23 24.01 20.12
CA LEU A 247 14.17 23.05 19.81
C LEU A 247 13.44 22.61 21.08
N ASN A 248 14.18 22.23 22.13
CA ASN A 248 13.60 21.81 23.40
C ASN A 248 12.82 22.93 24.10
N ASP A 249 13.37 24.14 24.14
CA ASP A 249 12.70 25.31 24.71
C ASP A 249 11.39 25.61 23.98
N TYR A 250 11.40 25.60 22.64
CA TYR A 250 10.20 25.86 21.86
C TYR A 250 9.15 24.75 22.07
N LEU A 251 9.55 23.48 22.04
CA LEU A 251 8.64 22.37 22.31
C LEU A 251 7.99 22.54 23.69
N ALA A 252 8.78 22.81 24.74
CA ALA A 252 8.29 22.98 26.10
C ALA A 252 7.27 24.11 26.22
N ARG A 253 7.47 25.24 25.52
CA ARG A 253 6.51 26.35 25.49
C ARG A 253 5.20 26.03 24.77
N MET A 254 5.20 25.03 23.89
CA MET A 254 4.03 24.61 23.13
C MET A 254 3.23 23.48 23.80
N LEU A 255 3.82 22.82 24.81
CA LEU A 255 3.19 21.74 25.54
C LEU A 255 2.34 22.28 26.71
N PRO A 256 1.13 21.74 26.94
CA PRO A 256 0.40 21.91 28.19
C PRO A 256 1.11 21.19 29.35
N GLU A 257 0.68 21.43 30.60
CA GLU A 257 1.31 20.84 31.81
C GLU A 257 1.32 19.30 31.81
N ASP A 258 0.25 18.65 31.33
CA ASP A 258 0.13 17.19 31.23
C ASP A 258 -0.36 16.79 29.82
N PRO A 259 0.54 16.78 28.82
CA PRO A 259 0.16 16.57 27.44
C PRO A 259 -0.18 15.11 27.16
N ASN A 260 -1.32 14.87 26.53
CA ASN A 260 -1.54 13.56 25.91
C ASN A 260 -0.73 13.41 24.61
N LYS A 261 -0.62 12.18 24.08
CA LYS A 261 0.15 11.90 22.86
C LYS A 261 -0.21 12.80 21.67
N LYS A 262 -1.50 13.09 21.46
CA LYS A 262 -1.94 13.92 20.34
C LYS A 262 -1.50 15.38 20.49
N GLU A 263 -1.52 15.90 21.71
CA GLU A 263 -1.03 17.25 22.02
C GLU A 263 0.48 17.33 21.86
N PHE A 264 1.19 16.28 22.29
CA PHE A 264 2.63 16.16 22.10
C PHE A 264 3.01 16.13 20.62
N ASP A 265 2.41 15.25 19.82
CA ASP A 265 2.65 15.15 18.38
C ASP A 265 2.36 16.49 17.67
N ALA A 266 1.30 17.20 18.08
CA ALA A 266 0.98 18.52 17.54
C ALA A 266 2.03 19.59 17.90
N ALA A 267 2.58 19.55 19.11
CA ALA A 267 3.67 20.44 19.53
C ALA A 267 4.96 20.14 18.76
N VAL A 268 5.28 18.86 18.54
CA VAL A 268 6.40 18.42 17.70
C VAL A 268 6.27 18.98 16.28
N VAL A 269 5.12 18.81 15.63
CA VAL A 269 4.90 19.33 14.26
C VAL A 269 5.14 20.85 14.19
N LYS A 270 4.63 21.61 15.16
CA LYS A 270 4.87 23.07 15.22
C LYS A 270 6.35 23.40 15.42
N THR A 271 7.06 22.60 16.20
CA THR A 271 8.50 22.74 16.43
C THR A 271 9.29 22.50 15.14
N ILE A 272 8.98 21.43 14.40
CA ILE A 272 9.63 21.11 13.12
C ILE A 272 9.38 22.22 12.08
N ILE A 273 8.15 22.74 12.00
CA ILE A 273 7.84 23.88 11.10
C ILE A 273 8.67 25.11 11.45
N LYS A 274 8.94 25.34 12.75
CA LYS A 274 9.72 26.49 13.21
C LYS A 274 11.22 26.33 12.97
N PHE A 275 11.71 25.09 13.00
CA PHE A 275 13.12 24.71 12.88
C PHE A 275 13.28 23.61 11.81
N PRO A 276 13.16 23.95 10.52
CA PRO A 276 13.17 22.98 9.43
C PRO A 276 14.49 22.19 9.31
N GLU A 277 15.60 22.70 9.86
CA GLU A 277 16.89 22.00 9.92
C GLU A 277 16.78 20.65 10.64
N TYR A 278 15.81 20.49 11.54
CA TYR A 278 15.51 19.21 12.17
C TYR A 278 15.21 18.10 11.14
N ILE A 279 14.56 18.44 10.02
CA ILE A 279 14.21 17.49 8.95
C ILE A 279 15.48 16.88 8.34
N ASP A 280 16.51 17.70 8.12
CA ASP A 280 17.76 17.23 7.53
C ASP A 280 18.53 16.33 8.51
N TYR A 281 18.48 16.60 9.82
CA TYR A 281 19.04 15.70 10.82
C TYR A 281 18.27 14.37 10.94
N PHE A 282 16.93 14.40 10.81
CA PHE A 282 16.14 13.18 10.73
C PHE A 282 16.51 12.33 9.52
N ILE A 283 16.64 12.95 8.34
CA ILE A 283 17.04 12.26 7.11
C ILE A 283 18.46 11.70 7.27
N LYS A 284 19.40 12.48 7.81
CA LYS A 284 20.76 12.01 8.10
C LYS A 284 20.76 10.76 8.99
N LEU A 285 19.98 10.76 10.07
CA LEU A 285 19.84 9.59 10.93
C LEU A 285 19.27 8.37 10.17
N LYS A 286 18.35 8.61 9.23
CA LYS A 286 17.81 7.55 8.35
C LYS A 286 18.85 7.01 7.37
N GLU A 287 19.70 7.86 6.79
CA GLU A 287 20.84 7.45 5.97
C GLU A 287 21.84 6.58 6.77
N GLU A 288 22.20 7.01 7.98
CA GLU A 288 23.12 6.28 8.87
C GLU A 288 22.60 4.89 9.27
N ASN A 289 21.28 4.68 9.19
CA ASN A 289 20.62 3.42 9.50
C ASN A 289 20.06 2.72 8.24
N GLY A 290 20.54 3.07 7.05
CA GLY A 290 19.98 2.60 5.78
C GLY A 290 19.97 1.07 5.61
N ASP A 291 20.94 0.34 6.16
CA ASP A 291 20.95 -1.12 6.17
C ASP A 291 19.70 -1.75 6.84
N GLN A 292 19.10 -1.04 7.80
CA GLN A 292 17.86 -1.48 8.43
C GLN A 292 16.68 -1.33 7.47
N ALA A 293 16.69 -0.31 6.61
CA ALA A 293 15.67 -0.09 5.58
C ALA A 293 15.61 -1.28 4.63
N VAL A 294 16.77 -1.69 4.10
CA VAL A 294 16.88 -2.83 3.18
C VAL A 294 16.35 -4.10 3.83
N LYS A 295 16.85 -4.46 5.02
CA LYS A 295 16.43 -5.69 5.72
C LYS A 295 14.93 -5.69 6.07
N LEU A 296 14.39 -4.55 6.48
CA LEU A 296 12.97 -4.43 6.82
C LEU A 296 12.08 -4.54 5.58
N SER A 297 12.47 -3.88 4.49
CA SER A 297 11.75 -3.94 3.22
C SER A 297 11.79 -5.34 2.62
N GLU A 298 12.96 -6.00 2.59
CA GLU A 298 13.11 -7.39 2.16
C GLU A 298 12.20 -8.34 2.96
N LEU A 299 12.19 -8.22 4.30
CA LEU A 299 11.32 -9.02 5.15
C LEU A 299 9.85 -8.82 4.80
N LYS A 300 9.39 -7.57 4.69
CA LYS A 300 8.01 -7.21 4.37
C LYS A 300 7.57 -7.70 2.98
N VAL A 301 8.45 -7.57 1.99
CA VAL A 301 8.20 -8.03 0.61
C VAL A 301 8.15 -9.57 0.59
N SER A 302 9.09 -10.24 1.26
CA SER A 302 9.11 -11.70 1.35
C SER A 302 7.88 -12.26 2.07
N GLU A 303 7.44 -11.64 3.16
CA GLU A 303 6.19 -11.99 3.85
C GLU A 303 4.97 -11.82 2.93
N THR A 304 4.96 -10.74 2.13
CA THR A 304 3.89 -10.47 1.16
C THR A 304 3.89 -11.51 0.04
N GLU A 305 5.06 -11.87 -0.51
CA GLU A 305 5.21 -12.90 -1.54
C GLU A 305 4.80 -14.28 -1.03
N HIS A 306 5.29 -14.70 0.14
CA HIS A 306 4.94 -16.00 0.72
C HIS A 306 3.43 -16.11 0.95
N LEU A 307 2.82 -15.09 1.54
CA LEU A 307 1.40 -15.13 1.83
C LEU A 307 0.53 -14.95 0.58
N PHE A 308 0.75 -13.88 -0.19
CA PHE A 308 -0.14 -13.56 -1.30
C PHE A 308 0.12 -14.39 -2.51
N ILE A 309 1.33 -14.88 -2.77
CA ILE A 309 1.60 -15.68 -3.96
C ILE A 309 1.51 -17.15 -3.59
N GLN A 310 2.34 -17.62 -2.66
CA GLN A 310 2.42 -19.06 -2.39
C GLN A 310 1.16 -19.59 -1.69
N LYS A 311 0.73 -18.97 -0.58
CA LYS A 311 -0.44 -19.47 0.17
C LYS A 311 -1.75 -19.30 -0.59
N VAL A 312 -1.95 -18.19 -1.31
CA VAL A 312 -3.14 -18.04 -2.15
C VAL A 312 -3.13 -19.05 -3.30
N LYS A 313 -1.99 -19.27 -4.00
CA LYS A 313 -1.90 -20.31 -5.05
C LYS A 313 -2.21 -21.71 -4.53
N GLU A 314 -1.56 -22.13 -3.44
CA GLU A 314 -1.79 -23.44 -2.79
C GLU A 314 -3.28 -23.64 -2.47
N LEU A 315 -3.87 -22.62 -1.87
CA LEU A 315 -5.23 -22.67 -1.37
C LEU A 315 -6.27 -22.64 -2.50
N VAL A 316 -6.06 -21.78 -3.50
CA VAL A 316 -6.86 -21.75 -4.73
C VAL A 316 -6.82 -23.11 -5.44
N SER A 317 -5.64 -23.70 -5.57
CA SER A 317 -5.48 -25.01 -6.21
C SER A 317 -6.25 -26.09 -5.46
N THR A 318 -6.17 -26.08 -4.13
CA THR A 318 -6.92 -27.01 -3.26
C THR A 318 -8.43 -26.82 -3.44
N LEU A 319 -8.91 -25.58 -3.43
CA LEU A 319 -10.33 -25.28 -3.61
C LEU A 319 -10.85 -25.68 -5.00
N GLU A 320 -10.06 -25.47 -6.05
CA GLU A 320 -10.43 -25.80 -7.44
C GLU A 320 -10.54 -27.31 -7.67
N HIS A 321 -9.68 -28.12 -7.03
CA HIS A 321 -9.60 -29.56 -7.30
C HIS A 321 -10.36 -30.43 -6.29
N ASP A 322 -10.38 -30.02 -5.02
CA ASP A 322 -10.84 -30.89 -3.93
C ASP A 322 -12.22 -30.49 -3.40
N THR A 323 -12.81 -29.40 -3.90
CA THR A 323 -14.08 -28.88 -3.40
C THR A 323 -14.97 -28.32 -4.51
N PRO A 324 -16.31 -28.33 -4.34
CA PRO A 324 -17.21 -27.63 -5.25
C PRO A 324 -17.22 -26.11 -5.01
N PHE A 325 -16.18 -25.53 -4.40
CA PHE A 325 -16.17 -24.14 -3.92
C PHE A 325 -16.39 -23.11 -5.03
N TYR A 326 -15.90 -23.38 -6.24
CA TYR A 326 -16.13 -22.56 -7.43
C TYR A 326 -17.32 -23.03 -8.27
N GLU A 327 -18.01 -24.11 -7.89
CA GLU A 327 -19.29 -24.45 -8.48
C GLU A 327 -20.36 -23.42 -8.06
N LYS A 328 -21.38 -23.26 -8.90
CA LYS A 328 -22.33 -22.15 -8.78
C LYS A 328 -23.15 -22.25 -7.50
N ALA A 329 -22.82 -21.41 -6.51
CA ALA A 329 -23.63 -21.22 -5.31
C ALA A 329 -25.07 -20.79 -5.66
N SER A 330 -26.02 -21.11 -4.77
CA SER A 330 -27.46 -20.88 -4.97
C SER A 330 -27.84 -19.41 -5.15
N ASN A 331 -27.13 -18.49 -4.50
CA ASN A 331 -27.34 -17.04 -4.59
C ASN A 331 -26.10 -16.26 -4.11
N SER A 332 -26.10 -14.94 -4.27
CA SER A 332 -24.98 -14.05 -3.95
C SER A 332 -24.62 -14.02 -2.45
N LEU A 333 -25.60 -14.26 -1.57
CA LEU A 333 -25.38 -14.27 -0.11
C LEU A 333 -24.64 -15.54 0.32
N ASP A 334 -25.08 -16.69 -0.17
CA ASP A 334 -24.45 -17.98 0.13
C ASP A 334 -23.03 -18.02 -0.42
N ALA A 335 -22.83 -17.57 -1.66
CA ALA A 335 -21.50 -17.40 -2.23
C ALA A 335 -20.63 -16.52 -1.31
N ALA A 336 -21.13 -15.35 -0.92
CA ALA A 336 -20.36 -14.43 -0.10
C ALA A 336 -20.03 -14.99 1.27
N TYR A 337 -20.98 -15.68 1.89
CA TYR A 337 -20.78 -16.32 3.18
C TYR A 337 -19.73 -17.42 3.11
N GLU A 338 -19.75 -18.28 2.09
CA GLU A 338 -18.73 -19.32 1.90
C GLU A 338 -17.32 -18.72 1.79
N ARG A 339 -17.17 -17.61 1.05
CA ARG A 339 -15.88 -16.90 0.93
C ARG A 339 -15.44 -16.26 2.25
N VAL A 340 -16.37 -15.72 3.03
CA VAL A 340 -16.08 -15.20 4.38
C VAL A 340 -15.65 -16.31 5.33
N ILE A 341 -16.32 -17.46 5.32
CA ILE A 341 -15.95 -18.62 6.16
C ILE A 341 -14.60 -19.19 5.74
N PHE A 342 -14.33 -19.22 4.44
CA PHE A 342 -13.02 -19.59 3.92
C PHE A 342 -11.92 -18.63 4.44
N LEU A 343 -12.14 -17.31 4.40
CA LEU A 343 -11.20 -16.36 4.98
C LEU A 343 -11.01 -16.58 6.48
N LYS A 344 -12.11 -16.85 7.20
CA LYS A 344 -12.06 -17.15 8.64
C LYS A 344 -11.16 -18.35 8.90
N GLN A 345 -11.34 -19.44 8.15
CA GLN A 345 -10.50 -20.63 8.25
C GLN A 345 -9.03 -20.29 7.96
N MET A 346 -8.77 -19.56 6.88
CA MET A 346 -7.41 -19.19 6.48
C MET A 346 -6.69 -18.36 7.54
N ILE A 347 -7.37 -17.36 8.10
CA ILE A 347 -6.83 -16.47 9.13
C ILE A 347 -6.64 -17.20 10.45
N GLU A 348 -7.63 -17.97 10.90
CA GLU A 348 -7.63 -18.57 12.23
C GLU A 348 -6.75 -19.82 12.34
N ASN A 349 -6.66 -20.59 11.26
CA ASN A 349 -6.15 -21.97 11.31
C ASN A 349 -5.02 -22.27 10.30
N ASN A 350 -4.76 -21.39 9.33
CA ASN A 350 -3.74 -21.60 8.30
C ASN A 350 -2.67 -20.49 8.29
N ASP A 351 -2.33 -20.00 9.48
CA ASP A 351 -1.33 -18.93 9.68
C ASP A 351 -1.66 -17.58 8.99
N GLY A 352 -2.88 -17.41 8.47
CA GLY A 352 -3.27 -16.17 7.80
C GLY A 352 -3.31 -14.94 8.70
N TYR A 353 -3.47 -15.13 10.02
CA TYR A 353 -3.36 -14.04 10.99
C TYR A 353 -2.02 -13.30 10.88
N ARG A 354 -0.92 -13.97 10.49
CA ARG A 354 0.42 -13.37 10.36
C ARG A 354 0.46 -12.21 9.38
N PHE A 355 -0.47 -12.16 8.42
CA PHE A 355 -0.60 -11.04 7.49
C PHE A 355 -0.74 -9.69 8.18
N PHE A 356 -1.40 -9.72 9.33
CA PHE A 356 -1.73 -8.55 10.11
C PHE A 356 -0.70 -8.33 11.22
N TYR A 357 0.50 -8.90 11.15
CA TYR A 357 1.55 -8.70 12.16
C TYR A 357 2.89 -8.43 11.49
N VAL A 358 3.64 -7.44 12.01
CA VAL A 358 5.04 -7.20 11.66
C VAL A 358 5.83 -7.11 12.97
N LYS A 359 6.88 -7.92 13.11
CA LYS A 359 7.69 -8.02 14.34
C LYS A 359 6.88 -8.28 15.62
N GLY A 360 5.73 -8.95 15.50
CA GLY A 360 4.83 -9.26 16.62
C GLY A 360 3.80 -8.18 16.94
N ASP A 361 3.86 -7.02 16.28
CA ASP A 361 2.87 -5.96 16.45
C ASP A 361 1.74 -6.06 15.40
N PRO A 362 0.45 -5.96 15.80
CA PRO A 362 -0.66 -6.08 14.87
C PRO A 362 -0.81 -4.84 13.96
N ILE A 363 -0.74 -5.04 12.66
CA ILE A 363 -1.17 -4.11 11.61
C ILE A 363 -2.68 -4.27 11.40
N LYS A 364 -3.44 -3.39 12.04
CA LYS A 364 -4.92 -3.40 12.01
C LYS A 364 -5.45 -2.60 10.82
N ARG A 365 -5.47 -3.20 9.62
CA ARG A 365 -6.03 -2.57 8.41
C ARG A 365 -7.19 -3.37 7.84
N GLU A 366 -8.33 -2.71 7.65
CA GLU A 366 -9.50 -3.31 6.98
C GLU A 366 -9.20 -3.62 5.50
N GLN A 367 -8.39 -2.78 4.83
CA GLN A 367 -8.02 -2.93 3.41
C GLN A 367 -7.32 -4.25 3.09
N ASP A 368 -6.48 -4.71 4.01
CA ASP A 368 -5.74 -5.96 3.92
C ASP A 368 -6.68 -7.18 3.86
N LEU A 369 -7.70 -7.20 4.72
CA LEU A 369 -8.73 -8.22 4.70
C LEU A 369 -9.62 -8.14 3.45
N GLN A 370 -9.98 -6.93 3.04
CA GLN A 370 -10.76 -6.70 1.82
C GLN A 370 -10.03 -7.24 0.59
N LEU A 371 -8.70 -7.07 0.52
CA LEU A 371 -7.86 -7.63 -0.53
C LEU A 371 -7.88 -9.16 -0.55
N LEU A 372 -7.69 -9.80 0.62
CA LEU A 372 -7.80 -11.25 0.75
C LEU A 372 -9.18 -11.75 0.32
N PHE A 373 -10.25 -11.06 0.72
CA PHE A 373 -11.61 -11.39 0.29
C PHE A 373 -11.74 -11.33 -1.22
N LYS A 374 -11.28 -10.26 -1.86
CA LYS A 374 -11.34 -10.11 -3.32
C LYS A 374 -10.66 -11.26 -4.06
N LEU A 375 -9.50 -11.71 -3.59
CA LEU A 375 -8.75 -12.81 -4.20
C LEU A 375 -9.58 -14.11 -4.27
N THR A 376 -10.53 -14.32 -3.35
CA THR A 376 -11.41 -15.50 -3.34
C THR A 376 -12.45 -15.51 -4.46
N TRP A 377 -12.71 -14.36 -5.09
CA TRP A 377 -13.79 -14.18 -6.07
C TRP A 377 -13.36 -14.29 -7.53
N PHE A 378 -12.06 -14.41 -7.81
CA PHE A 378 -11.54 -14.25 -9.16
C PHE A 378 -12.07 -15.27 -10.20
N ALA A 379 -12.48 -16.47 -9.77
CA ALA A 379 -13.06 -17.51 -10.63
C ALA A 379 -14.61 -17.51 -10.65
N SER A 380 -15.24 -16.52 -10.03
CA SER A 380 -16.68 -16.52 -9.78
C SER A 380 -17.47 -15.98 -10.98
N ASP A 381 -18.61 -16.62 -11.28
CA ASP A 381 -19.62 -16.07 -12.20
C ASP A 381 -20.37 -14.86 -11.63
N PHE A 382 -20.19 -14.56 -10.34
CA PHE A 382 -20.82 -13.42 -9.67
C PHE A 382 -20.08 -12.11 -10.01
N ASP A 383 -20.86 -11.06 -10.27
CA ASP A 383 -20.35 -9.70 -10.41
C ASP A 383 -20.03 -9.12 -9.03
N VAL A 384 -18.74 -8.92 -8.74
CA VAL A 384 -18.22 -8.44 -7.46
C VAL A 384 -17.62 -7.05 -7.62
N ASN A 385 -18.30 -6.06 -7.06
CA ASN A 385 -17.88 -4.66 -7.11
C ASN A 385 -17.42 -4.21 -5.73
N ALA A 386 -16.21 -3.67 -5.62
CA ALA A 386 -15.70 -3.05 -4.40
C ALA A 386 -16.05 -1.56 -4.33
N GLU A 387 -16.19 -1.02 -3.11
CA GLU A 387 -16.45 0.42 -2.85
C GLU A 387 -17.66 1.01 -3.60
N VAL A 388 -18.72 0.22 -3.76
CA VAL A 388 -19.92 0.66 -4.49
C VAL A 388 -20.63 1.77 -3.70
N ASN A 389 -20.74 2.94 -4.31
CA ASN A 389 -21.46 4.08 -3.74
C ASN A 389 -22.73 4.39 -4.54
N ASN A 390 -23.87 3.87 -4.09
CA ASN A 390 -25.19 4.15 -4.66
C ASN A 390 -25.91 5.30 -3.91
N GLY A 391 -25.15 6.17 -3.24
CA GLY A 391 -25.64 7.19 -2.32
C GLY A 391 -25.57 6.74 -0.86
N ARG A 392 -25.24 7.66 0.06
CA ARG A 392 -25.03 7.45 1.51
C ARG A 392 -23.72 6.77 1.93
N GLY A 393 -22.73 6.71 1.03
CA GLY A 393 -21.37 6.27 1.31
C GLY A 393 -21.05 4.89 0.70
N PRO A 394 -19.77 4.56 0.52
CA PRO A 394 -19.36 3.30 -0.09
C PRO A 394 -19.61 2.11 0.87
N VAL A 395 -20.09 1.00 0.31
CA VAL A 395 -20.04 -0.33 0.94
C VAL A 395 -18.78 -1.04 0.47
N ASP A 396 -18.14 -1.84 1.33
CA ASP A 396 -16.88 -2.50 0.98
C ASP A 396 -17.02 -3.39 -0.27
N PHE A 397 -18.03 -4.27 -0.31
CA PHE A 397 -18.33 -5.09 -1.48
C PHE A 397 -19.83 -5.24 -1.75
N LYS A 398 -20.17 -5.31 -3.04
CA LYS A 398 -21.46 -5.76 -3.55
C LYS A 398 -21.24 -6.93 -4.49
N VAL A 399 -21.80 -8.08 -4.12
CA VAL A 399 -21.80 -9.31 -4.91
C VAL A 399 -23.17 -9.45 -5.57
N SER A 400 -23.24 -9.76 -6.86
CA SER A 400 -24.53 -9.92 -7.53
C SER A 400 -24.54 -10.97 -8.64
N ASN A 401 -25.71 -11.55 -8.86
CA ASN A 401 -26.01 -12.43 -9.99
C ASN A 401 -27.26 -11.90 -10.68
N GLY A 402 -27.06 -10.85 -11.49
CA GLY A 402 -28.13 -10.07 -12.09
C GLY A 402 -28.78 -9.07 -11.11
N SER A 403 -29.83 -8.40 -11.55
CA SER A 403 -30.39 -7.25 -10.82
C SER A 403 -31.21 -7.61 -9.57
N ARG A 404 -31.66 -8.87 -9.45
CA ARG A 404 -32.55 -9.37 -8.39
C ARG A 404 -31.83 -10.09 -7.25
N ASP A 405 -30.58 -10.50 -7.44
CA ASP A 405 -29.76 -11.18 -6.44
C ASP A 405 -28.51 -10.34 -6.17
N LYS A 406 -28.49 -9.69 -5.00
CA LYS A 406 -27.45 -8.74 -4.60
C LYS A 406 -27.21 -8.88 -3.11
N SER A 407 -25.95 -9.07 -2.72
CA SER A 407 -25.54 -9.12 -1.33
C SER A 407 -24.45 -8.12 -1.05
N LEU A 408 -24.50 -7.51 0.13
CA LEU A 408 -23.50 -6.56 0.61
C LEU A 408 -22.57 -7.24 1.60
N VAL A 409 -21.27 -6.97 1.52
CA VAL A 409 -20.30 -7.44 2.52
C VAL A 409 -19.55 -6.24 3.06
N GLU A 410 -19.50 -6.11 4.38
CA GLU A 410 -18.87 -5.01 5.09
C GLU A 410 -17.88 -5.55 6.13
N PHE A 411 -16.64 -5.08 6.06
CA PHE A 411 -15.56 -5.45 6.97
C PHE A 411 -15.37 -4.38 8.04
N LYS A 412 -15.13 -4.80 9.28
CA LYS A 412 -14.84 -3.90 10.40
C LYS A 412 -13.78 -4.45 11.33
N LEU A 413 -12.96 -3.57 11.91
CA LEU A 413 -12.11 -3.92 13.05
C LEU A 413 -12.87 -3.75 14.36
N ALA A 414 -12.65 -4.66 15.31
CA ALA A 414 -13.18 -4.57 16.67
C ALA A 414 -12.67 -3.32 17.43
N SER A 415 -11.51 -2.81 17.03
CA SER A 415 -10.92 -1.57 17.53
C SER A 415 -11.69 -0.31 17.10
N ASN A 416 -12.58 -0.40 16.11
CA ASN A 416 -13.33 0.74 15.59
C ASN A 416 -14.17 1.41 16.70
N LYS A 417 -13.92 2.70 16.95
CA LYS A 417 -14.61 3.47 18.01
C LYS A 417 -16.11 3.61 17.77
N LYS A 418 -16.56 3.52 16.51
CA LYS A 418 -17.97 3.60 16.11
C LYS A 418 -18.62 2.24 15.89
N LEU A 419 -17.96 1.12 16.22
CA LEU A 419 -18.44 -0.23 15.94
C LEU A 419 -19.87 -0.49 16.44
N LYS A 420 -20.20 -0.08 17.67
CA LYS A 420 -21.55 -0.23 18.23
C LYS A 420 -22.61 0.51 17.40
N GLN A 421 -22.31 1.73 16.98
CA GLN A 421 -23.20 2.52 16.12
C GLN A 421 -23.34 1.88 14.73
N ASN A 422 -22.23 1.39 14.16
CA ASN A 422 -22.21 0.72 12.86
C ASN A 422 -23.05 -0.56 12.88
N LEU A 423 -22.91 -1.36 13.94
CA LEU A 423 -23.68 -2.59 14.13
C LEU A 423 -25.18 -2.30 14.27
N LYS A 424 -25.55 -1.20 14.91
CA LYS A 424 -26.93 -0.81 15.16
C LYS A 424 -27.65 -0.19 13.94
N HIS A 425 -26.96 0.59 13.11
CA HIS A 425 -27.64 1.49 12.14
C HIS A 425 -27.18 1.40 10.70
N GLN A 426 -25.98 0.89 10.42
CA GLN A 426 -25.35 1.15 9.13
C GLN A 426 -25.94 0.29 7.99
N VAL A 427 -26.38 -0.93 8.29
CA VAL A 427 -26.82 -1.88 7.26
C VAL A 427 -28.22 -1.58 6.74
N GLU A 428 -29.18 -1.20 7.58
CA GLU A 428 -30.53 -0.84 7.11
C GLU A 428 -30.50 0.32 6.09
N VAL A 429 -29.56 1.26 6.27
CA VAL A 429 -29.36 2.40 5.38
C VAL A 429 -28.78 1.96 4.03
N TYR A 430 -27.80 1.05 4.02
CA TYR A 430 -27.20 0.55 2.79
C TYR A 430 -28.08 -0.45 2.04
N GLU A 431 -28.78 -1.31 2.77
CA GLU A 431 -29.77 -2.26 2.25
C GLU A 431 -30.89 -1.51 1.51
N ALA A 432 -31.44 -0.46 2.13
CA ALA A 432 -32.42 0.41 1.50
C ALA A 432 -31.86 1.13 0.25
N ALA A 433 -30.60 1.60 0.30
CA ALA A 433 -29.97 2.30 -0.82
C ALA A 433 -29.62 1.38 -2.01
N ASN A 434 -29.32 0.11 -1.75
CA ASN A 434 -28.93 -0.87 -2.77
C ASN A 434 -30.09 -1.78 -3.23
N GLY A 435 -31.26 -1.68 -2.59
CA GLY A 435 -32.44 -2.48 -2.89
C GLY A 435 -32.24 -3.96 -2.58
N THR A 436 -31.55 -4.29 -1.49
CA THR A 436 -31.36 -5.66 -0.99
C THR A 436 -31.52 -5.72 0.52
N HIS A 437 -31.93 -6.87 1.06
CA HIS A 437 -31.94 -7.19 2.49
C HIS A 437 -30.88 -8.25 2.85
N GLN A 438 -29.95 -8.52 1.94
CA GLN A 438 -28.90 -9.52 2.10
C GLN A 438 -27.59 -8.80 2.38
N SER A 439 -27.08 -8.95 3.59
CA SER A 439 -25.79 -8.39 3.99
C SER A 439 -25.02 -9.29 4.95
N ILE A 440 -23.70 -9.20 4.91
CA ILE A 440 -22.76 -9.89 5.80
C ILE A 440 -21.84 -8.86 6.44
N LYS A 441 -21.80 -8.84 7.77
CA LYS A 441 -20.81 -8.09 8.56
C LYS A 441 -19.71 -9.02 8.99
N VAL A 442 -18.47 -8.65 8.71
CA VAL A 442 -17.30 -9.43 9.13
C VAL A 442 -16.45 -8.58 10.06
N ILE A 443 -16.25 -9.05 11.29
CA ILE A 443 -15.52 -8.30 12.32
C ILE A 443 -14.24 -9.03 12.70
N LEU A 444 -13.09 -8.37 12.53
CA LEU A 444 -11.79 -8.88 12.96
C LEU A 444 -11.39 -8.32 14.32
N TYR A 445 -10.81 -9.16 15.16
CA TYR A 445 -10.25 -8.75 16.45
C TYR A 445 -8.86 -9.34 16.68
N PHE A 446 -8.04 -8.61 17.43
CA PHE A 446 -6.61 -8.85 17.62
C PHE A 446 -6.21 -9.03 19.09
N SER A 447 -7.16 -8.93 20.03
CA SER A 447 -6.90 -9.10 21.45
C SER A 447 -8.13 -9.58 22.23
N ASP A 448 -7.91 -10.13 23.42
CA ASP A 448 -8.98 -10.51 24.35
C ASP A 448 -9.82 -9.30 24.80
N SER A 449 -9.18 -8.14 24.94
CA SER A 449 -9.88 -6.90 25.27
C SER A 449 -10.86 -6.50 24.15
N GLU A 450 -10.44 -6.63 22.89
CA GLU A 450 -11.30 -6.39 21.73
C GLU A 450 -12.45 -7.39 21.65
N LEU A 451 -12.18 -8.69 21.88
CA LEU A 451 -13.19 -9.73 21.92
C LEU A 451 -14.23 -9.48 23.02
N ASN A 452 -13.77 -9.18 24.24
CA ASN A 452 -14.66 -8.90 25.38
C ASN A 452 -15.54 -7.68 25.13
N LYS A 453 -14.97 -6.60 24.58
CA LYS A 453 -15.73 -5.41 24.17
C LYS A 453 -16.77 -5.76 23.11
N LEU A 454 -16.40 -6.56 22.11
CA LEU A 454 -17.28 -6.97 21.03
C LEU A 454 -18.44 -7.83 21.54
N ILE A 455 -18.16 -8.82 22.39
CA ILE A 455 -19.17 -9.65 23.06
C ILE A 455 -20.12 -8.76 23.89
N GLY A 456 -19.61 -7.75 24.59
CA GLY A 456 -20.42 -6.77 25.32
C GLY A 456 -21.38 -6.02 24.40
N ILE A 457 -20.88 -5.48 23.28
CA ILE A 457 -21.70 -4.80 22.27
C ILE A 457 -22.76 -5.74 21.69
N MET A 458 -22.41 -6.99 21.38
CA MET A 458 -23.35 -7.97 20.83
C MET A 458 -24.46 -8.30 21.82
N LYS A 459 -24.13 -8.49 23.11
CA LYS A 459 -25.13 -8.71 24.17
C LYS A 459 -26.08 -7.52 24.32
N GLU A 460 -25.55 -6.30 24.32
CA GLU A 460 -26.36 -5.07 24.44
C GLU A 460 -27.30 -4.84 23.24
N LEU A 461 -26.91 -5.32 22.06
CA LEU A 461 -27.70 -5.20 20.83
C LEU A 461 -28.48 -6.49 20.51
N GLU A 462 -28.43 -7.50 21.39
CA GLU A 462 -29.05 -8.82 21.21
C GLU A 462 -28.64 -9.54 19.91
N LEU A 463 -27.40 -9.32 19.46
CA LEU A 463 -26.82 -9.91 18.25
C LEU A 463 -26.16 -11.26 18.55
N LYS A 464 -26.18 -12.17 17.56
CA LYS A 464 -25.47 -13.46 17.57
C LYS A 464 -24.75 -13.63 16.23
N GLU A 465 -23.73 -14.50 16.19
CA GLU A 465 -23.12 -14.89 14.93
C GLU A 465 -24.11 -15.71 14.09
N ASP A 466 -24.20 -15.37 12.81
CA ASP A 466 -25.02 -16.03 11.80
C ASP A 466 -24.45 -15.71 10.40
N LYS A 467 -25.24 -15.93 9.33
CA LYS A 467 -24.80 -15.56 7.97
C LYS A 467 -24.63 -14.05 7.77
N GLY A 468 -25.30 -13.22 8.57
CA GLY A 468 -25.24 -11.76 8.51
C GLY A 468 -24.19 -11.14 9.44
N LEU A 469 -23.61 -11.90 10.37
CA LEU A 469 -22.54 -11.44 11.26
C LEU A 469 -21.54 -12.55 11.57
N VAL A 470 -20.29 -12.38 11.14
CA VAL A 470 -19.18 -13.32 11.34
C VAL A 470 -18.03 -12.64 12.08
N LEU A 471 -17.50 -13.29 13.11
CA LEU A 471 -16.29 -12.86 13.81
C LEU A 471 -15.08 -13.64 13.32
N ILE A 472 -13.93 -12.99 13.15
CA ILE A 472 -12.65 -13.63 12.78
C ILE A 472 -11.57 -13.28 13.80
N ASP A 473 -10.97 -14.31 14.37
CA ASP A 473 -9.90 -14.26 15.35
C ASP A 473 -8.52 -14.13 14.71
N ALA A 474 -8.00 -12.91 14.67
CA ALA A 474 -6.67 -12.62 14.15
C ALA A 474 -5.59 -12.58 15.27
N ARG A 475 -5.86 -13.05 16.50
CA ARG A 475 -4.83 -13.09 17.56
C ARG A 475 -3.67 -14.02 17.21
N PRO A 476 -2.44 -13.76 17.70
CA PRO A 476 -1.27 -14.59 17.42
C PRO A 476 -1.14 -15.76 18.41
N ASN A 477 -2.21 -16.09 19.13
CA ASN A 477 -2.26 -17.15 20.15
C ASN A 477 -2.50 -18.54 19.55
N LYS A 478 -2.19 -18.73 18.26
CA LYS A 478 -2.36 -20.00 17.56
C LYS A 478 -1.15 -20.90 17.87
N VAL A 479 -1.38 -21.91 18.70
CA VAL A 479 -0.32 -22.82 19.16
C VAL A 479 0.04 -23.82 18.05
N SER A 480 1.33 -24.04 17.80
CA SER A 480 1.80 -25.10 16.89
C SER A 480 1.21 -26.45 17.31
N ALA A 481 0.82 -27.28 16.33
CA ALA A 481 0.30 -28.63 16.59
C ALA A 481 1.22 -29.48 17.48
N SER A 482 2.54 -29.23 17.44
CA SER A 482 3.54 -29.90 18.29
C SER A 482 3.50 -29.50 19.77
N ASN A 483 2.82 -28.40 20.11
CA ASN A 483 2.77 -27.80 21.45
C ASN A 483 1.34 -27.77 22.01
N VAL A 484 0.37 -28.39 21.32
CA VAL A 484 -0.98 -28.60 21.83
C VAL A 484 -0.92 -29.76 22.83
N THR A 485 -0.87 -29.45 24.13
CA THR A 485 -1.07 -30.46 25.18
C THR A 485 -2.57 -30.80 25.27
N ASP A 486 -2.89 -32.09 25.31
CA ASP A 486 -4.22 -32.70 25.17
C ASP A 486 -5.37 -31.87 25.78
N MET A 487 -6.08 -31.14 24.92
CA MET A 487 -7.35 -30.48 25.23
C MET A 487 -8.55 -31.45 25.19
N PHE A 488 -8.29 -32.75 25.03
CA PHE A 488 -9.30 -33.81 24.92
C PHE A 488 -9.16 -34.86 26.03
N GLU A 489 -8.86 -34.44 27.26
CA GLU A 489 -9.15 -35.26 28.44
C GLU A 489 -10.22 -34.56 29.29
N ASN A 490 -11.48 -34.85 28.95
CA ASN A 490 -12.63 -35.05 29.84
C ASN A 490 -13.93 -34.92 29.02
N VAL A 491 -14.40 -36.07 28.53
CA VAL A 491 -15.78 -36.29 28.05
C VAL A 491 -16.75 -36.24 29.22
#